data_AF-A0A1Q5P613-F1
#
_entry.id   AF-A0A1Q5P613-F1
#
_cell.length_a   1.000
_cell.length_b   1.000
_cell.length_c   1.000
_cell.angle_alpha   90.00
_cell.angle_beta   90.00
_cell.angle_gamma   90.00
#
_symmetry.space_group_name_H-M   'P 1'
#
loop_
_entity.id
_entity.type
_entity.pdbx_description
1 polymer ?
#
loop_
_entity_poly.entity_id
_entity_poly.type
_entity_poly.pdbx_seq_one_letter_code
_entity_poly.pdbx_strand_id
1 'polypeptide(L)'
;MGKINLIEPNSYFVESKKAIHIALDKEKSLLAEMPKQNKLDLLRKRKKDTNSVEEYEKIEELEKQLEKEIKFRKPIPLVPAEYKETIQRNVEIEAAELNKQLTELRKELKKQLPYLQDVLLPLLVNVHELKKMRNIPNNINAILDFEFLEEGNFVSANYLVRKINNNEKNKLVEDLKEIISAIESASV
;
A
#
# COMPACT_ATOMS: atom_id res chain seq x y z
N MET A 1 -21.55 6.72 17.91
CA MET A 1 -20.27 6.32 17.28
C MET A 1 -20.57 5.86 15.87
N GLY A 2 -20.27 6.70 14.88
CA GLY A 2 -20.45 6.34 13.47
C GLY A 2 -19.41 5.31 13.06
N LYS A 3 -19.83 4.23 12.42
CA LYS A 3 -18.91 3.27 11.80
C LYS A 3 -18.14 4.00 10.71
N ILE A 4 -16.82 4.11 10.87
CA ILE A 4 -15.92 4.55 9.81
C ILE A 4 -15.95 3.43 8.76
N ASN A 5 -16.59 3.68 7.62
CA ASN A 5 -16.53 2.77 6.49
C ASN A 5 -15.11 2.86 5.92
N LEU A 6 -14.24 1.96 6.39
CA LEU A 6 -12.92 1.77 5.81
C LEU A 6 -13.10 1.30 4.37
N ILE A 7 -12.45 2.00 3.43
CA ILE A 7 -12.40 1.58 2.03
C ILE A 7 -11.63 0.26 2.00
N GLU A 8 -12.29 -0.85 1.67
CA GLU A 8 -11.60 -2.13 1.51
C GLU A 8 -10.62 -2.04 0.33
N PRO A 9 -9.34 -2.41 0.51
CA PRO A 9 -8.34 -2.34 -0.56
C PRO A 9 -8.66 -3.23 -1.78
N ASN A 10 -9.53 -4.22 -1.61
CA ASN A 10 -9.77 -5.27 -2.59
C ASN A 10 -11.12 -5.17 -3.33
N SER A 11 -12.00 -4.25 -2.95
CA SER A 11 -13.37 -4.20 -3.47
C SER A 11 -13.54 -3.36 -4.75
N TYR A 12 -12.53 -2.61 -5.17
CA TYR A 12 -12.64 -1.66 -6.28
C TYR A 12 -11.62 -2.02 -7.37
N PHE A 13 -11.96 -1.77 -8.65
CA PHE A 13 -11.41 -2.40 -9.86
C PHE A 13 -11.96 -3.80 -10.23
N VAL A 14 -13.25 -4.05 -10.01
CA VAL A 14 -13.89 -5.33 -10.38
C VAL A 14 -13.75 -5.61 -11.89
N GLU A 15 -13.89 -4.59 -12.73
CA GLU A 15 -13.77 -4.74 -14.17
C GLU A 15 -12.32 -4.88 -14.64
N SER A 16 -11.38 -4.15 -14.04
CA SER A 16 -9.96 -4.34 -14.33
C SER A 16 -9.49 -5.74 -13.93
N LYS A 17 -9.98 -6.27 -12.79
CA LYS A 17 -9.73 -7.66 -12.37
C LYS A 17 -10.28 -8.68 -13.37
N LYS A 18 -11.50 -8.46 -13.88
CA LYS A 18 -12.08 -9.30 -14.94
C LYS A 18 -11.27 -9.25 -16.23
N ALA A 19 -10.81 -8.06 -16.64
CA ALA A 19 -9.98 -7.89 -17.83
C ALA A 19 -8.61 -8.58 -17.69
N ILE A 20 -7.99 -8.50 -16.51
CA ILE A 20 -6.74 -9.22 -16.18
C ILE A 20 -6.97 -10.73 -16.27
N HIS A 21 -8.08 -11.23 -15.74
CA HIS A 21 -8.40 -12.67 -15.79
C HIS A 21 -8.59 -13.16 -17.23
N ILE A 22 -9.35 -12.42 -18.05
CA ILE A 22 -9.55 -12.71 -19.47
C ILE A 22 -8.22 -12.71 -20.23
N ALA A 23 -7.32 -11.78 -19.91
CA ALA A 23 -5.99 -11.71 -20.52
C ALA A 23 -5.12 -12.92 -20.14
N LEU A 24 -5.12 -13.32 -18.86
CA LEU A 24 -4.40 -14.50 -18.38
C LEU A 24 -4.93 -15.79 -18.99
N ASP A 25 -6.25 -15.92 -19.14
CA ASP A 25 -6.87 -17.09 -19.75
C ASP A 25 -6.53 -17.19 -21.24
N LYS A 26 -6.52 -16.05 -21.96
CA LYS A 26 -6.03 -15.99 -23.35
C LYS A 26 -4.55 -16.32 -23.47
N GLU A 27 -3.72 -15.86 -22.54
CA GLU A 27 -2.30 -16.18 -22.52
C GLU A 27 -2.07 -17.68 -22.31
N LYS A 28 -2.78 -18.30 -21.36
CA LYS A 28 -2.75 -19.75 -21.12
C LYS A 28 -3.23 -20.55 -22.33
N SER A 29 -4.32 -20.13 -22.99
CA SER A 29 -4.80 -20.81 -24.20
C SER A 29 -3.79 -20.69 -25.35
N LEU A 30 -3.17 -19.51 -25.52
CA LEU A 30 -2.12 -19.30 -26.52
C LEU A 30 -0.84 -20.10 -26.24
N LEU A 31 -0.52 -20.35 -24.97
CA LEU A 31 0.60 -21.21 -24.55
C LEU A 31 0.29 -22.70 -24.73
N ALA A 32 -0.98 -23.11 -24.56
CA ALA A 32 -1.42 -24.48 -24.75
C ALA A 32 -1.53 -24.87 -26.24
N GLU A 33 -1.80 -23.89 -27.12
CA GLU A 33 -1.79 -24.11 -28.56
C GLU A 33 -0.38 -24.41 -29.08
N MET A 34 -0.24 -25.47 -29.87
CA MET A 34 1.04 -25.82 -30.47
C MET A 34 1.58 -24.63 -31.29
N PRO A 35 2.81 -24.14 -31.01
CA PRO A 35 3.38 -22.99 -31.70
C PRO A 35 3.34 -23.19 -33.22
N LYS A 36 2.99 -22.13 -33.97
CA LYS A 36 2.95 -22.19 -35.44
C LYS A 36 4.29 -22.63 -36.04
N GLN A 37 5.40 -22.31 -35.37
CA GLN A 37 6.75 -22.80 -35.68
C GLN A 37 6.84 -24.34 -35.59
N ASN A 38 6.33 -24.94 -34.52
CA ASN A 38 6.35 -26.39 -34.33
C ASN A 38 5.42 -27.10 -35.34
N LYS A 39 4.29 -26.48 -35.70
CA LYS A 39 3.41 -26.97 -36.77
C LYS A 39 4.11 -26.95 -38.14
N LEU A 40 4.88 -25.89 -38.43
CA LEU A 40 5.70 -25.79 -39.63
C LEU A 40 6.78 -26.88 -39.67
N ASP A 41 7.46 -27.12 -38.55
CA ASP A 41 8.51 -28.15 -38.45
C ASP A 41 7.95 -29.57 -38.63
N LEU A 42 6.75 -29.84 -38.09
CA LEU A 42 6.05 -31.11 -38.32
C LEU A 42 5.65 -31.28 -39.80
N LEU A 43 5.17 -30.22 -40.46
CA LEU A 43 4.85 -30.27 -41.89
C LEU A 43 6.09 -30.49 -42.74
N ARG A 44 7.22 -29.85 -42.42
CA ARG A 44 8.51 -30.04 -43.11
C ARG A 44 9.06 -31.45 -42.94
N LYS A 45 8.89 -32.06 -41.76
CA LYS A 45 9.24 -33.46 -41.53
C LYS A 45 8.33 -34.38 -42.35
N ARG A 46 7.02 -34.19 -42.28
CA ARG A 46 6.04 -34.99 -43.03
C ARG A 46 6.27 -34.89 -44.55
N LYS A 47 6.58 -33.71 -45.06
CA LYS A 47 6.90 -33.45 -46.48
C LYS A 47 8.04 -34.33 -46.99
N LYS A 48 9.09 -34.53 -46.17
CA LYS A 48 10.26 -35.36 -46.50
C LYS A 48 9.94 -36.85 -46.59
N ASP A 49 8.89 -37.29 -45.89
CA ASP A 49 8.52 -38.70 -45.78
C ASP A 49 7.38 -39.10 -46.74
N THR A 50 6.77 -38.13 -47.44
CA THR A 50 5.66 -38.36 -48.38
C THR A 50 6.15 -38.82 -49.75
N ASN A 51 5.57 -39.93 -50.25
CA ASN A 51 5.85 -40.48 -51.60
C ASN A 51 4.73 -40.22 -52.61
N SER A 52 3.59 -39.66 -52.20
CA SER A 52 2.46 -39.32 -53.07
C SER A 52 2.54 -37.86 -53.54
N VAL A 53 2.45 -37.64 -54.85
CA VAL A 53 2.55 -36.31 -55.47
C VAL A 53 1.41 -35.39 -55.01
N GLU A 54 0.18 -35.90 -54.94
CA GLU A 54 -0.99 -35.11 -54.52
C GLU A 54 -0.93 -34.70 -53.04
N GLU A 55 -0.35 -35.54 -52.18
CA GLU A 55 -0.16 -35.20 -50.77
C GLU A 55 0.98 -34.19 -50.58
N TYR A 56 2.03 -34.29 -51.40
CA TYR A 56 3.15 -33.37 -51.38
C TYR A 56 2.72 -31.94 -51.73
N GLU A 57 1.92 -31.77 -52.79
CA GLU A 57 1.39 -30.47 -53.20
C GLU A 57 0.52 -29.82 -52.11
N LYS A 58 -0.38 -30.61 -51.50
CA LYS A 58 -1.21 -30.15 -50.37
C LYS A 58 -0.36 -29.72 -49.16
N ILE A 59 0.70 -30.47 -48.84
CA ILE A 59 1.60 -30.14 -47.73
C ILE A 59 2.40 -28.86 -48.05
N GLU A 60 2.81 -28.66 -49.30
CA GLU A 60 3.55 -27.45 -49.72
C GLU A 60 2.68 -26.18 -49.71
N GLU A 61 1.41 -26.28 -50.07
CA GLU A 61 0.46 -25.17 -49.94
C GLU A 61 0.26 -24.79 -48.47
N LEU A 62 0.08 -25.78 -47.59
CA LEU A 62 -0.06 -25.57 -46.15
C LEU A 62 1.21 -24.97 -45.52
N GLU A 63 2.39 -25.38 -45.98
CA GLU A 63 3.68 -24.81 -45.57
C GLU A 63 3.76 -23.31 -45.94
N LYS A 64 3.46 -22.95 -47.20
CA LYS A 64 3.48 -21.55 -47.66
C LYS A 64 2.45 -20.69 -46.93
N GLN A 65 1.28 -21.23 -46.62
CA GLN A 65 0.26 -20.52 -45.83
C GLN A 65 0.75 -20.25 -44.41
N LEU A 66 1.30 -21.26 -43.72
CA LEU A 66 1.86 -21.11 -42.37
C LEU A 66 3.06 -20.15 -42.33
N GLU A 67 3.95 -20.19 -43.32
CA GLU A 67 5.07 -19.24 -43.42
C GLU A 67 4.59 -17.79 -43.57
N LYS A 68 3.55 -17.57 -44.38
CA LYS A 68 2.92 -16.24 -44.51
C LYS A 68 2.30 -15.81 -43.18
N GLU A 69 1.60 -16.69 -42.49
CA GLU A 69 1.00 -16.37 -41.19
C GLU A 69 2.03 -16.10 -40.07
N ILE A 70 3.18 -16.76 -40.11
CA ILE A 70 4.29 -16.51 -39.18
C ILE A 70 4.95 -15.16 -39.49
N LYS A 71 5.21 -14.88 -40.78
CA LYS A 71 5.86 -13.62 -41.21
C LYS A 71 4.98 -12.38 -40.99
N PHE A 72 3.67 -12.50 -41.18
CA PHE A 72 2.71 -11.39 -41.08
C PHE A 72 1.81 -11.48 -39.86
N ARG A 73 2.29 -12.10 -38.77
CA ARG A 73 1.49 -12.33 -37.56
C ARG A 73 1.03 -10.99 -36.99
N LYS A 74 -0.25 -10.63 -37.21
CA LYS A 74 -0.85 -9.46 -36.56
C LYS A 74 -0.82 -9.69 -35.05
N PRO A 75 -0.35 -8.71 -34.26
CA PRO A 75 -0.39 -8.83 -32.81
C PRO A 75 -1.85 -8.96 -32.39
N ILE A 76 -2.18 -10.07 -31.72
CA ILE A 76 -3.50 -10.26 -31.14
C ILE A 76 -3.52 -9.41 -29.86
N PRO A 77 -4.37 -8.38 -29.78
CA PRO A 77 -4.44 -7.58 -28.57
C PRO A 77 -4.94 -8.46 -27.41
N LEU A 78 -4.20 -8.44 -26.31
CA LEU A 78 -4.54 -9.18 -25.07
C LEU A 78 -5.94 -8.82 -24.58
N VAL A 79 -6.29 -7.53 -24.63
CA VAL A 79 -7.59 -6.99 -24.27
C VAL A 79 -8.34 -6.56 -25.54
N PRO A 80 -9.57 -7.05 -25.78
CA PRO A 80 -10.39 -6.63 -26.92
C PRO A 80 -10.65 -5.11 -26.90
N ALA A 81 -10.75 -4.49 -28.07
CA ALA A 81 -10.92 -3.04 -28.20
C ALA A 81 -12.21 -2.53 -27.52
N GLU A 82 -13.28 -3.32 -27.57
CA GLU A 82 -14.58 -3.05 -26.92
C GLU A 82 -14.47 -2.82 -25.41
N TYR A 83 -13.51 -3.48 -24.76
CA TYR A 83 -13.29 -3.34 -23.32
C TYR A 83 -12.32 -2.22 -22.95
N LYS A 84 -11.53 -1.69 -23.89
CA LYS A 84 -10.52 -0.67 -23.56
C LYS A 84 -11.16 0.65 -23.14
N GLU A 85 -12.13 1.12 -23.92
CA GLU A 85 -12.81 2.40 -23.63
C GLU A 85 -13.67 2.33 -22.38
N THR A 86 -14.33 1.19 -22.14
CA THR A 86 -15.15 0.97 -20.94
C THR A 86 -14.29 0.91 -19.69
N ILE A 87 -13.16 0.19 -19.72
CA ILE A 87 -12.20 0.15 -18.62
C ILE A 87 -11.66 1.55 -18.32
N GLN A 88 -11.28 2.33 -19.34
CA GLN A 88 -10.76 3.69 -19.13
C GLN A 88 -11.78 4.59 -18.45
N ARG A 89 -13.04 4.61 -18.93
CA ARG A 89 -14.10 5.40 -18.31
C ARG A 89 -14.41 4.96 -16.88
N ASN A 90 -14.44 3.65 -16.63
CA ASN A 90 -14.75 3.14 -15.30
C ASN A 90 -13.62 3.40 -14.30
N VAL A 91 -12.36 3.35 -14.74
CA VAL A 91 -11.21 3.77 -13.91
C VAL A 91 -11.33 5.25 -13.52
N GLU A 92 -11.70 6.13 -14.46
CA GLU A 92 -11.87 7.55 -14.18
C GLU A 92 -13.01 7.82 -13.19
N ILE A 93 -14.15 7.12 -13.35
CA ILE A 93 -15.30 7.23 -12.45
C ILE A 93 -14.95 6.72 -11.06
N GLU A 94 -14.38 5.52 -10.94
CA GLU A 94 -13.98 4.91 -9.67
C GLU A 94 -12.92 5.77 -8.96
N ALA A 95 -11.96 6.34 -9.70
CA ALA A 95 -10.97 7.26 -9.15
C ALA A 95 -11.60 8.57 -8.63
N ALA A 96 -12.58 9.11 -9.34
CA ALA A 96 -13.30 10.31 -8.90
C ALA A 96 -14.12 10.05 -7.63
N GLU A 97 -14.80 8.91 -7.54
CA GLU A 97 -15.52 8.49 -6.34
C GLU A 97 -14.58 8.29 -5.15
N LEU A 98 -13.42 7.69 -5.36
CA LEU A 98 -12.39 7.51 -4.34
C LEU A 98 -11.86 8.83 -3.82
N ASN A 99 -11.56 9.77 -4.73
CA ASN A 99 -11.13 11.11 -4.34
C ASN A 99 -12.21 11.83 -3.52
N LYS A 100 -13.48 11.65 -3.86
CA LYS A 100 -14.60 12.19 -3.08
C LYS A 100 -14.66 11.57 -1.68
N GLN A 101 -14.60 10.25 -1.54
CA GLN A 101 -14.61 9.59 -0.24
C GLN A 101 -13.39 9.96 0.62
N LEU A 102 -12.19 10.04 0.02
CA LEU A 102 -10.98 10.50 0.71
C LEU A 102 -11.12 11.93 1.21
N THR A 103 -11.68 12.84 0.40
CA THR A 103 -11.89 14.23 0.83
C THR A 103 -12.95 14.35 1.93
N GLU A 104 -13.99 13.51 1.93
CA GLU A 104 -14.97 13.43 3.01
C GLU A 104 -14.33 12.93 4.32
N LEU A 105 -13.57 11.84 4.28
CA LEU A 105 -12.84 11.30 5.44
C LEU A 105 -11.79 12.29 5.98
N ARG A 106 -11.06 12.98 5.09
CA ARG A 106 -10.13 14.06 5.49
C ARG A 106 -10.87 15.19 6.21
N LYS A 107 -12.07 15.57 5.75
CA LYS A 107 -12.89 16.59 6.42
C LYS A 107 -13.37 16.11 7.79
N GLU A 108 -13.80 14.87 7.93
CA GLU A 108 -14.21 14.30 9.22
C GLU A 108 -13.05 14.26 10.23
N LEU A 109 -11.86 13.85 9.80
CA LEU A 109 -10.65 13.88 10.64
C LEU A 109 -10.31 15.30 11.09
N LYS A 110 -10.37 16.28 10.19
CA LYS A 110 -10.14 17.69 10.54
C LYS A 110 -11.17 18.24 11.54
N LYS A 111 -12.40 17.75 11.54
CA LYS A 111 -13.40 18.15 12.56
C LYS A 111 -13.02 17.69 13.96
N GLN A 112 -12.24 16.62 14.10
CA GLN A 112 -11.80 16.10 15.40
C GLN A 112 -10.53 16.79 15.92
N LEU A 113 -9.79 17.47 15.05
CA LEU A 113 -8.51 18.11 15.35
C LEU A 113 -8.61 19.20 16.44
N PRO A 114 -9.62 20.10 16.43
CA PRO A 114 -9.79 21.08 17.51
C PRO A 114 -10.00 20.41 18.88
N TYR A 115 -10.75 19.30 18.94
CA TYR A 115 -10.95 18.59 20.20
C TYR A 115 -9.65 17.95 20.72
N LEU A 116 -8.82 17.41 19.83
CA LEU A 116 -7.50 16.88 20.19
C LEU A 116 -6.55 17.97 20.67
N GLN A 117 -6.50 19.12 19.98
CA GLN A 117 -5.61 20.24 20.28
C GLN A 117 -6.05 21.07 21.50
N ASP A 118 -7.32 21.43 21.56
CA ASP A 118 -7.81 22.44 22.53
C ASP A 118 -8.29 21.81 23.83
N VAL A 119 -8.68 20.53 23.81
CA VAL A 119 -9.23 19.84 24.99
C VAL A 119 -8.28 18.78 25.50
N LEU A 120 -7.95 17.77 24.68
CA LEU A 120 -7.22 16.59 25.15
C LEU A 120 -5.75 16.86 25.44
N LEU A 121 -5.07 17.62 24.58
CA LEU A 121 -3.64 17.91 24.76
C LEU A 121 -3.37 18.71 26.05
N PRO A 122 -4.09 19.81 26.35
CA PRO A 122 -3.93 20.54 27.61
C PRO A 122 -4.24 19.67 28.84
N LEU A 123 -5.29 18.85 28.78
CA LEU A 123 -5.64 17.94 29.88
C LEU A 123 -4.50 16.95 30.17
N LEU A 124 -3.87 16.38 29.15
CA LEU A 124 -2.76 15.45 29.33
C LEU A 124 -1.48 16.12 29.83
N VAL A 125 -1.23 17.36 29.42
CA VAL A 125 -0.15 18.18 29.98
C VAL A 125 -0.41 18.43 31.47
N ASN A 126 -1.63 18.84 31.84
CA ASN A 126 -2.00 19.08 33.23
C ASN A 126 -1.90 17.80 34.08
N VAL A 127 -2.37 16.66 33.57
CA VAL A 127 -2.24 15.36 34.26
C VAL A 127 -0.77 14.98 34.46
N HIS A 128 0.09 15.28 33.48
CA HIS A 128 1.52 15.05 33.61
C HIS A 128 2.17 15.94 34.68
N GLU A 129 1.81 17.22 34.72
CA GLU A 129 2.28 18.14 35.75
C GLU A 129 1.81 17.70 37.15
N LEU A 130 0.56 17.25 37.28
CA LEU A 130 0.06 16.70 38.54
C LEU A 130 0.81 15.43 38.97
N LYS A 131 1.18 14.55 38.03
CA LYS A 131 2.04 13.39 38.33
C LYS A 131 3.42 13.83 38.84
N LYS A 132 4.04 14.83 38.21
CA LYS A 132 5.30 15.41 38.68
C LYS A 132 5.16 15.96 40.10
N MET A 133 4.07 16.71 40.36
CA MET A 133 3.80 17.27 41.69
C MET A 133 3.57 16.18 42.74
N ARG A 134 2.89 15.08 42.39
CA ARG A 134 2.69 13.93 43.27
C ARG A 134 4.01 13.26 43.68
N ASN A 135 5.04 13.32 42.83
CA ASN A 135 6.35 12.76 43.13
C ASN A 135 7.22 13.68 44.01
N ILE A 136 6.85 14.96 44.19
CA ILE A 136 7.62 15.93 44.99
C ILE A 136 7.85 15.43 46.44
N PRO A 137 6.86 14.93 47.19
CA PRO A 137 7.10 14.45 48.55
C PRO A 137 8.12 13.31 48.61
N ASN A 138 8.08 12.38 47.66
CA ASN A 138 9.04 11.28 47.58
C ASN A 138 10.44 11.78 47.24
N ASN A 139 10.54 12.79 46.37
CA ASN A 139 11.81 13.43 46.02
C ASN A 139 12.40 14.20 47.20
N ILE A 140 11.56 14.86 48.02
CA ILE A 140 11.97 15.53 49.25
C ILE A 140 12.52 14.50 50.24
N ASN A 141 11.80 13.40 50.48
CA ASN A 141 12.27 12.33 51.36
C ASN A 141 13.60 11.75 50.86
N ALA A 142 13.73 11.48 49.56
CA ALA A 142 14.97 10.98 48.96
C ALA A 142 16.16 11.95 49.10
N ILE A 143 15.92 13.26 49.18
CA ILE A 143 16.96 14.26 49.44
C ILE A 143 17.31 14.31 50.93
N LEU A 144 16.32 14.19 51.82
CA LEU A 144 16.50 14.20 53.27
C LEU A 144 17.19 12.92 53.79
N ASP A 145 16.89 11.78 53.18
CA ASP A 145 17.49 10.47 53.48
C ASP A 145 18.90 10.33 52.85
N PHE A 146 19.35 11.32 52.08
CA PHE A 146 20.66 11.30 51.44
C PHE A 146 21.75 11.64 52.47
N GLU A 147 22.47 10.63 52.95
CA GLU A 147 23.59 10.82 53.87
C GLU A 147 24.77 11.51 53.17
N PHE A 148 25.35 12.52 53.83
CA PHE A 148 26.60 13.14 53.39
C PHE A 148 27.75 12.18 53.67
N LEU A 149 28.39 11.66 52.62
CA LEU A 149 29.66 10.95 52.77
C LEU A 149 30.72 11.93 53.30
N GLU A 150 31.31 11.63 54.45
CA GLU A 150 32.26 12.49 55.18
C GLU A 150 33.58 12.80 54.44
N GLU A 151 33.74 12.39 53.18
CA GLU A 151 34.91 12.69 52.36
C GLU A 151 34.55 13.49 51.09
N GLY A 152 34.47 14.81 51.27
CA GLY A 152 34.91 15.79 50.28
C GLY A 152 34.02 16.10 49.06
N ASN A 153 32.94 15.36 48.80
CA ASN A 153 32.06 15.64 47.67
C ASN A 153 30.68 16.12 48.13
N PHE A 154 30.54 17.42 48.33
CA PHE A 154 29.24 18.07 48.52
C PHE A 154 28.39 17.92 47.24
N VAL A 155 27.49 16.94 47.24
CA VAL A 155 26.47 16.84 46.20
C VAL A 155 25.40 17.89 46.50
N SER A 156 25.39 18.98 45.71
CA SER A 156 24.39 20.03 45.92
C SER A 156 22.96 19.50 45.74
N ALA A 157 22.00 20.04 46.51
CA ALA A 157 20.58 19.74 46.35
C ALA A 157 20.11 19.93 44.90
N ASN A 158 20.67 20.92 44.19
CA ASN A 158 20.41 21.15 42.76
C ASN A 158 20.83 19.98 41.87
N TYR A 159 21.92 19.29 42.18
CA TYR A 159 22.36 18.10 41.44
C TYR A 159 21.42 16.92 41.68
N LEU A 160 20.99 16.70 42.93
CA LEU A 160 20.04 15.64 43.29
C LEU A 160 18.67 15.85 42.62
N VAL A 161 18.15 17.08 42.68
CA VAL A 161 16.89 17.46 42.00
C VAL A 161 16.97 17.24 40.50
N ARG A 162 18.09 17.58 39.85
CA ARG A 162 18.29 17.35 38.41
C ARG A 162 18.32 15.87 38.07
N LYS A 163 18.99 15.05 38.89
CA LYS A 163 19.07 13.59 38.67
C LYS A 163 17.71 12.91 38.80
N ILE A 164 16.88 13.35 39.74
CA ILE A 164 15.54 12.80 39.99
C ILE A 164 14.53 13.23 38.92
N ASN A 165 14.59 14.48 38.44
CA ASN A 165 13.63 15.00 37.45
C ASN A 165 13.89 14.55 35.99
N ASN A 166 15.03 13.93 35.70
CA ASN A 166 15.53 13.84 34.33
C ASN A 166 14.88 12.80 33.39
N ASN A 167 13.86 12.03 33.82
CA ASN A 167 13.39 10.89 33.00
C ASN A 167 11.89 10.76 32.75
N GLU A 168 11.04 11.70 33.14
CA GLU A 168 9.60 11.58 32.83
C GLU A 168 9.23 12.39 31.60
N LYS A 169 9.61 11.90 30.41
CA LYS A 169 8.92 12.29 29.17
C LYS A 169 7.56 11.61 29.14
N ASN A 170 6.48 12.38 28.94
CA ASN A 170 5.15 11.80 28.78
C ASN A 170 4.96 11.33 27.35
N LYS A 171 5.24 10.05 27.10
CA LYS A 171 5.05 9.41 25.79
C LYS A 171 3.66 9.70 25.18
N LEU A 172 2.61 9.75 26.00
CA LEU A 172 1.25 10.05 25.52
C LEU A 172 1.08 11.47 24.97
N VAL A 173 1.82 12.45 25.51
CA VAL A 173 1.81 13.84 25.01
C VAL A 173 2.62 13.94 23.71
N GLU A 174 3.71 13.19 23.61
CA GLU A 174 4.52 13.10 22.37
C GLU A 174 3.70 12.42 21.26
N ASP A 175 3.12 11.25 21.54
CA ASP A 175 2.27 10.49 20.60
C ASP A 175 1.08 11.34 20.09
N LEU A 176 0.42 12.11 20.96
CA LEU A 176 -0.69 12.99 20.53
C LEU A 176 -0.24 14.16 19.68
N LYS A 177 0.94 14.75 19.96
CA LYS A 177 1.51 15.80 19.11
C LYS A 177 1.86 15.26 17.73
N GLU A 178 2.40 14.05 17.65
CA GLU A 178 2.66 13.36 16.39
C GLU A 178 1.38 13.09 15.60
N ILE A 179 0.32 12.60 16.27
CA ILE A 179 -0.99 12.37 15.63
C ILE A 179 -1.60 13.68 15.11
N ILE A 180 -1.57 14.75 15.91
CA ILE A 180 -2.05 16.07 15.49
C ILE A 180 -1.27 16.54 14.25
N SER A 181 0.06 16.48 14.30
CA SER A 181 0.92 16.87 13.19
C SER A 181 0.66 16.05 11.92
N ALA A 182 0.44 14.74 12.06
CA ALA A 182 0.12 13.86 10.94
C ALA A 182 -1.22 14.22 10.28
N ILE A 183 -2.24 14.56 11.06
CA ILE A 183 -3.55 14.99 10.54
C ILE A 183 -3.44 16.36 9.85
N GLU A 184 -2.61 17.27 10.38
CA GLU A 184 -2.31 18.56 9.75
C GLU A 184 -1.54 18.40 8.42
N SER A 185 -0.54 17.50 8.38
CA SER A 185 0.30 17.27 7.20
C SER A 185 -0.39 16.47 6.09
N ALA A 186 -1.45 15.72 6.40
CA ALA A 186 -2.26 15.01 5.41
C ALA A 186 -3.07 15.94 4.46
N SER A 187 -2.76 17.24 4.46
CA SER A 187 -3.40 18.31 3.72
C SER A 187 -2.82 18.58 2.32
N VAL A 188 -1.88 17.75 1.84
CA VAL A 188 -1.43 17.73 0.43
C VAL A 188 -2.19 16.67 -0.39
#